data_AF-A0A2V7NU85-F1
#
_entry.id   AF-A0A2V7NU85-F1
#
_cell.length_a   1.000
_cell.length_b   1.000
_cell.length_c   1.000
_cell.angle_alpha   90.00
_cell.angle_beta   90.00
_cell.angle_gamma   90.00
#
_symmetry.space_group_name_H-M   'P 1'
#
loop_
_entity.id
_entity.type
_entity.pdbx_description
1 polymer ?
#
loop_
_entity_poly.entity_id
_entity_poly.type
_entity_poly.pdbx_seq_one_letter_code
_entity_poly.pdbx_strand_id
1 'polypeptide(L)'
;MVTYPGLPAPVISDWLSRDASRSRYAPGTTFQIGKIDMLANTGTYIDAPFHRYDGAKDIGDYPLEAVADLDGVVIRATTRSGRGLDNALFRGHDVGGKAVLVHTGWDAHWRTERYGTGHPFLTRDAAEQLVAAGAALVGIDSLNIDDAADGTRPAHTILLGAGIPIVEHLCNLGQLPDTGFRFFAVPARVKGIGSFPVRAFASVAT
;
A
#
# COMPACT_ATOMS: atom_id res chain seq x y z
N MET A 1 -2.40 -16.38 -4.82
CA MET A 1 -0.94 -16.13 -4.81
C MET A 1 -0.57 -15.56 -3.46
N VAL A 2 0.43 -16.11 -2.78
CA VAL A 2 0.92 -15.56 -1.50
C VAL A 2 1.65 -14.25 -1.77
N THR A 3 1.29 -13.18 -1.08
CA THR A 3 1.91 -11.85 -1.22
C THR A 3 2.86 -11.52 -0.08
N TYR A 4 2.61 -12.09 1.11
CA TYR A 4 3.46 -11.98 2.28
C TYR A 4 3.82 -13.39 2.78
N PRO A 5 5.11 -13.76 2.88
CA PRO A 5 5.52 -15.09 3.32
C PRO A 5 4.94 -15.48 4.69
N GLY A 6 4.35 -16.67 4.78
CA GLY A 6 3.73 -17.18 6.01
C GLY A 6 2.24 -16.83 6.17
N LEU A 7 1.67 -15.97 5.31
CA LEU A 7 0.24 -15.68 5.30
C LEU A 7 -0.53 -16.51 4.25
N PRO A 8 -1.80 -16.84 4.50
CA PRO A 8 -2.66 -17.52 3.52
C PRO A 8 -2.77 -16.78 2.19
N ALA A 9 -2.83 -17.55 1.10
CA ALA A 9 -3.14 -17.00 -0.22
C ALA A 9 -4.65 -16.65 -0.33
N PRO A 10 -5.02 -15.63 -1.13
CA PRO A 10 -6.41 -15.37 -1.46
C PRO A 10 -7.01 -16.55 -2.24
N VAL A 11 -8.27 -16.87 -1.93
CA VAL A 11 -9.08 -17.86 -2.63
C VAL A 11 -10.14 -17.12 -3.44
N ILE A 12 -10.12 -17.34 -4.76
CA ILE A 12 -11.11 -16.81 -5.69
C ILE A 12 -11.96 -17.98 -6.18
N SER A 13 -13.27 -17.88 -6.00
CA SER A 13 -14.20 -18.94 -6.37
C SER A 13 -15.55 -18.36 -6.80
N ASP A 14 -16.44 -19.21 -7.30
CA ASP A 14 -17.82 -18.83 -7.56
C ASP A 14 -18.66 -19.07 -6.30
N TRP A 15 -19.39 -18.04 -5.85
CA TRP A 15 -20.57 -18.23 -5.01
C TRP A 15 -21.74 -18.77 -5.84
N LEU A 16 -21.87 -18.25 -7.06
CA LEU A 16 -22.81 -18.74 -8.08
C LEU A 16 -22.10 -18.79 -9.43
N SER A 17 -21.91 -19.99 -9.96
CA SER A 17 -21.36 -20.16 -11.31
C SER A 17 -22.38 -19.84 -12.39
N ARG A 18 -21.91 -19.52 -13.60
CA ARG A 18 -22.80 -19.23 -14.74
C ARG A 18 -23.75 -20.38 -15.04
N ASP A 19 -23.27 -21.62 -14.97
CA ASP A 19 -24.11 -22.78 -15.21
C ASP A 19 -25.12 -23.03 -14.09
N ALA A 20 -24.69 -22.89 -12.82
CA ALA A 20 -25.59 -22.99 -11.67
C ALA A 20 -26.65 -21.88 -11.66
N SER A 21 -26.37 -20.73 -12.27
CA SER A 21 -27.36 -19.64 -12.37
C SER A 21 -28.55 -19.99 -13.28
N ARG A 22 -28.42 -20.91 -14.23
CA ARG A 22 -29.48 -21.27 -15.18
C ARG A 22 -30.75 -21.80 -14.51
N SER A 23 -30.63 -22.42 -13.33
CA SER A 23 -31.78 -22.90 -12.55
C SER A 23 -32.47 -21.80 -11.74
N ARG A 24 -31.88 -20.59 -11.66
CA ARG A 24 -32.38 -19.46 -10.88
C ARG A 24 -33.00 -18.35 -11.74
N TYR A 25 -32.62 -18.27 -13.01
CA TYR A 25 -33.02 -17.18 -13.91
C TYR A 25 -33.76 -17.72 -15.14
N ALA A 26 -34.47 -16.82 -15.84
CA ALA A 26 -35.23 -17.16 -17.02
C ALA A 26 -34.34 -17.73 -18.16
N PRO A 27 -34.90 -18.56 -19.07
CA PRO A 27 -34.16 -19.07 -20.22
C PRO A 27 -33.44 -17.96 -20.99
N GLY A 28 -32.16 -18.18 -21.32
CA GLY A 28 -31.32 -17.20 -22.00
C GLY A 28 -30.62 -16.18 -21.08
N THR A 29 -30.89 -16.19 -19.77
CA THR A 29 -30.25 -15.28 -18.80
C THR A 29 -29.36 -16.06 -17.83
N THR A 30 -28.08 -15.67 -17.72
CA THR A 30 -27.13 -16.26 -16.76
C THR A 30 -26.30 -15.18 -16.08
N PHE A 31 -25.87 -15.45 -14.85
CA PHE A 31 -25.03 -14.56 -14.05
C PHE A 31 -23.91 -15.36 -13.39
N GLN A 32 -22.80 -14.70 -13.09
CA GLN A 32 -21.76 -15.21 -12.21
C GLN A 32 -21.65 -14.28 -11.00
N ILE A 33 -21.58 -14.88 -9.82
CA ILE A 33 -21.30 -14.16 -8.58
C ILE A 33 -20.01 -14.74 -8.03
N GLY A 34 -18.93 -13.97 -8.15
CA GLY A 34 -17.64 -14.32 -7.58
C GLY A 34 -17.63 -14.15 -6.06
N LYS A 35 -16.79 -14.95 -5.41
CA LYS A 35 -16.41 -14.83 -4.00
C LYS A 35 -14.89 -14.65 -3.93
N ILE A 36 -14.47 -13.76 -3.06
CA ILE A 36 -13.07 -13.57 -2.70
C ILE A 36 -12.97 -13.77 -1.19
N ASP A 37 -12.09 -14.67 -0.78
CA ASP A 37 -11.69 -14.87 0.62
C ASP A 37 -10.19 -14.56 0.72
N MET A 38 -9.84 -13.48 1.43
CA MET A 38 -8.47 -12.98 1.47
C MET A 38 -8.20 -12.16 2.72
N LEU A 39 -6.93 -12.11 3.12
CA LEU A 39 -6.48 -11.11 4.08
C LEU A 39 -6.48 -9.72 3.45
N ALA A 40 -6.77 -8.69 4.24
CA ALA A 40 -6.92 -7.34 3.71
C ALA A 40 -5.58 -6.67 3.33
N ASN A 41 -4.46 -7.18 3.86
CA ASN A 41 -3.10 -6.86 3.45
C ASN A 41 -2.59 -7.77 2.33
N THR A 42 -3.40 -7.99 1.29
CA THR A 42 -3.04 -8.80 0.11
C THR A 42 -2.75 -7.92 -1.10
N GLY A 43 -1.59 -8.09 -1.72
CA GLY A 43 -1.18 -7.35 -2.92
C GLY A 43 -0.76 -5.92 -2.57
N THR A 44 -1.01 -4.96 -3.46
CA THR A 44 -0.91 -3.54 -3.10
C THR A 44 -2.09 -3.17 -2.24
N TYR A 45 -1.85 -2.69 -1.03
CA TYR A 45 -2.88 -2.30 -0.07
C TYR A 45 -2.51 -1.01 0.63
N ILE A 46 -3.50 -0.42 1.28
CA ILE A 46 -3.34 0.75 2.15
C ILE A 46 -3.67 0.37 3.60
N ASP A 47 -2.92 0.92 4.54
CA ASP A 47 -3.15 0.79 5.97
C ASP A 47 -3.75 2.07 6.57
N ALA A 48 -4.66 1.86 7.50
CA ALA A 48 -5.31 2.83 8.37
C ALA A 48 -4.72 2.79 9.79
N PRO A 49 -4.86 3.87 10.58
CA PRO A 49 -4.44 3.87 11.98
C PRO A 49 -4.90 2.66 12.78
N PHE A 50 -6.12 2.18 12.52
CA PHE A 50 -6.67 0.97 13.14
C PHE A 50 -5.82 -0.30 12.94
N HIS A 51 -4.99 -0.38 11.89
CA HIS A 51 -4.05 -1.48 11.68
C HIS A 51 -3.09 -1.65 12.87
N ARG A 52 -2.72 -0.53 13.51
CA ARG A 52 -1.77 -0.52 14.64
C ARG A 52 -2.42 -0.16 15.97
N TYR A 53 -3.44 0.70 15.98
CA TYR A 53 -4.02 1.29 17.17
C TYR A 53 -5.49 0.92 17.32
N ASP A 54 -5.79 0.12 18.35
CA ASP A 54 -7.18 -0.24 18.65
C ASP A 54 -8.04 1.00 18.91
N GLY A 55 -9.26 1.00 18.36
CA GLY A 55 -10.20 2.12 18.41
C GLY A 55 -9.83 3.34 17.56
N ALA A 56 -8.72 3.32 16.81
CA ALA A 56 -8.38 4.39 15.87
C ALA A 56 -9.21 4.30 14.57
N LYS A 57 -9.06 5.31 13.70
CA LYS A 57 -9.76 5.39 12.41
C LYS A 57 -9.44 4.17 11.55
N ASP A 58 -10.49 3.55 11.02
CA ASP A 58 -10.38 2.41 10.10
C ASP A 58 -10.34 2.83 8.64
N ILE A 59 -10.22 1.86 7.73
CA ILE A 59 -10.19 2.11 6.28
C ILE A 59 -11.42 2.87 5.77
N GLY A 60 -12.59 2.63 6.37
CA GLY A 60 -13.86 3.26 6.02
C GLY A 60 -14.01 4.70 6.53
N ASP A 61 -13.10 5.15 7.40
CA ASP A 61 -13.07 6.49 8.00
C ASP A 61 -12.15 7.46 7.26
N TYR A 62 -11.37 7.01 6.29
CA TYR A 62 -10.54 7.90 5.49
C TYR A 62 -11.40 8.87 4.67
N PRO A 63 -11.16 10.19 4.78
CA PRO A 63 -11.73 11.13 3.83
C PRO A 63 -10.99 10.98 2.48
N LEU A 64 -11.67 11.26 1.37
CA LEU A 64 -11.11 10.98 0.04
C LEU A 64 -9.82 11.77 -0.22
N GLU A 65 -9.73 13.01 0.26
CA GLU A 65 -8.55 13.86 0.15
C GLU A 65 -7.30 13.31 0.83
N ALA A 66 -7.42 12.31 1.72
CA ALA A 66 -6.27 11.65 2.34
C ALA A 66 -5.71 10.50 1.47
N VAL A 67 -6.45 10.04 0.45
CA VAL A 67 -6.13 8.81 -0.30
C VAL A 67 -6.34 8.92 -1.81
N ALA A 68 -6.88 10.04 -2.28
CA ALA A 68 -7.20 10.31 -3.67
C ALA A 68 -6.66 11.68 -4.07
N ASP A 69 -6.22 11.79 -5.32
CA ASP A 69 -5.79 13.05 -5.92
C ASP A 69 -4.77 13.78 -5.03
N LEU A 70 -3.72 13.06 -4.62
CA LEU A 70 -2.61 13.65 -3.87
C LEU A 70 -1.52 14.10 -4.82
N ASP A 71 -0.90 15.26 -4.58
CA ASP A 71 0.34 15.60 -5.28
C ASP A 71 1.40 14.57 -4.94
N GLY A 72 1.97 13.95 -5.97
CA GLY A 72 2.95 12.90 -5.81
C GLY A 72 4.39 13.41 -5.84
N VAL A 73 5.24 12.82 -5.01
CA VAL A 73 6.70 12.92 -5.11
C VAL A 73 7.30 11.51 -5.05
N VAL A 74 8.17 11.17 -6.00
CA VAL A 74 8.94 9.93 -5.95
C VAL A 74 10.31 10.21 -5.34
N ILE A 75 10.63 9.44 -4.31
CA ILE A 75 11.94 9.47 -3.65
C ILE A 75 12.76 8.28 -4.17
N ARG A 76 13.84 8.58 -4.90
CA ARG A 76 14.67 7.57 -5.57
C ARG A 76 15.68 6.99 -4.59
N ALA A 77 15.49 5.72 -4.24
CA ALA A 77 16.38 4.98 -3.34
C ALA A 77 17.08 3.80 -4.05
N THR A 78 17.08 3.73 -5.37
CA THR A 78 17.58 2.58 -6.15
C THR A 78 19.09 2.36 -6.02
N THR A 79 19.87 3.41 -5.78
CA THR A 79 21.30 3.35 -5.50
C THR A 79 21.56 3.58 -4.02
N ARG A 80 21.60 2.50 -3.23
CA ARG A 80 21.76 2.54 -1.76
C ARG A 80 22.73 1.49 -1.25
N SER A 81 23.34 1.75 -0.11
CA SER A 81 24.02 0.75 0.71
C SER A 81 23.09 0.28 1.84
N GLY A 82 22.90 -1.03 1.95
CA GLY A 82 22.04 -1.60 3.00
C GLY A 82 20.53 -1.55 2.71
N ARG A 83 19.74 -1.93 3.72
CA ARG A 83 18.27 -2.06 3.62
C ARG A 83 17.52 -0.86 4.22
N GLY A 84 18.03 -0.29 5.32
CA GLY A 84 17.38 0.81 6.02
C GLY A 84 17.55 2.13 5.26
N LEU A 85 16.44 2.81 5.00
CA LEU A 85 16.35 4.10 4.35
C LEU A 85 16.14 5.16 5.43
N ASP A 86 17.15 6.00 5.65
CA ASP A 86 17.15 7.00 6.73
C ASP A 86 16.62 8.37 6.29
N ASN A 87 16.62 9.33 7.22
CA ASN A 87 16.13 10.68 6.98
C ASN A 87 16.91 11.45 5.91
N ALA A 88 18.17 11.07 5.61
CA ALA A 88 18.99 11.79 4.65
C ALA A 88 18.41 11.69 3.24
N LEU A 89 17.70 10.59 2.96
CA LEU A 89 17.01 10.34 1.70
C LEU A 89 15.94 11.39 1.37
N PHE A 90 15.36 12.05 2.38
CA PHE A 90 14.27 13.01 2.20
C PHE A 90 14.75 14.47 2.22
N ARG A 91 16.05 14.72 2.45
CA ARG A 91 16.60 16.07 2.50
C ARG A 91 16.52 16.72 1.11
N GLY A 92 16.01 17.96 1.07
CA GLY A 92 15.88 18.73 -0.16
C GLY A 92 14.66 18.38 -1.02
N HIS A 93 13.83 17.42 -0.59
CA HIS A 93 12.55 17.12 -1.23
C HIS A 93 11.40 17.85 -0.52
N ASP A 94 10.51 18.47 -1.30
CA ASP A 94 9.23 18.95 -0.79
C ASP A 94 8.25 17.78 -0.65
N VAL A 95 8.00 17.36 0.59
CA VAL A 95 7.11 16.23 0.92
C VAL A 95 5.80 16.68 1.57
N GLY A 96 5.67 17.97 1.90
CA GLY A 96 4.54 18.49 2.68
C GLY A 96 3.23 18.41 1.91
N GLY A 97 2.21 17.78 2.50
CA GLY A 97 0.90 17.57 1.89
C GLY A 97 0.89 16.60 0.70
N LYS A 98 1.98 15.86 0.45
CA LYS A 98 2.14 15.01 -0.73
C LYS A 98 2.03 13.51 -0.41
N ALA A 99 1.74 12.73 -1.45
CA ALA A 99 2.00 11.30 -1.47
C ALA A 99 3.49 11.05 -1.75
N VAL A 100 4.22 10.61 -0.72
CA VAL A 100 5.66 10.33 -0.80
C VAL A 100 5.86 8.87 -1.17
N LEU A 101 6.27 8.61 -2.40
CA LEU A 101 6.44 7.25 -2.95
C LEU A 101 7.93 6.88 -2.99
N VAL A 102 8.34 5.95 -2.15
CA VAL A 102 9.74 5.53 -2.02
C VAL A 102 10.03 4.43 -3.03
N HIS A 103 10.77 4.77 -4.08
CA HIS A 103 11.15 3.87 -5.16
C HIS A 103 12.48 3.19 -4.83
N THR A 104 12.40 1.92 -4.42
CA THR A 104 13.55 1.11 -4.05
C THR A 104 13.97 0.15 -5.18
N GLY A 105 13.11 -0.06 -6.18
CA GLY A 105 13.28 -1.05 -7.25
C GLY A 105 13.09 -2.49 -6.79
N TRP A 106 12.51 -2.69 -5.61
CA TRP A 106 12.32 -4.03 -5.03
C TRP A 106 11.17 -4.80 -5.69
N ASP A 107 10.25 -4.09 -6.34
CA ASP A 107 9.17 -4.65 -7.15
C ASP A 107 9.67 -5.57 -8.28
N ALA A 108 10.92 -5.39 -8.74
CA ALA A 108 11.58 -6.30 -9.67
C ALA A 108 11.67 -7.75 -9.17
N HIS A 109 11.60 -7.97 -7.85
CA HIS A 109 11.61 -9.31 -7.25
C HIS A 109 10.22 -9.90 -7.06
N TRP A 110 9.14 -9.17 -7.36
CA TRP A 110 7.77 -9.61 -7.12
C TRP A 110 7.51 -11.04 -7.62
N ARG A 111 6.78 -11.83 -6.81
CA ARG A 111 6.51 -13.26 -7.05
C ARG A 111 7.72 -14.19 -6.99
N THR A 112 8.82 -13.76 -6.39
CA THR A 112 9.96 -14.63 -6.07
C THR A 112 10.16 -14.69 -4.55
N GLU A 113 10.85 -15.71 -4.05
CA GLU A 113 11.24 -15.82 -2.64
C GLU A 113 12.08 -14.62 -2.18
N ARG A 114 12.85 -14.04 -3.10
CA ARG A 114 13.66 -12.85 -2.85
C ARG A 114 12.82 -11.66 -2.43
N TYR A 115 11.60 -11.50 -2.96
CA TYR A 115 10.74 -10.38 -2.57
C TYR A 115 10.45 -10.36 -1.07
N GLY A 116 10.31 -11.54 -0.48
CA GLY A 116 10.00 -11.74 0.93
C GLY A 116 11.19 -11.61 1.89
N THR A 117 12.42 -11.44 1.40
CA THR A 117 13.63 -11.54 2.23
C THR A 117 14.64 -10.44 1.92
N GLY A 118 15.08 -9.73 2.96
CA GLY A 118 16.11 -8.69 2.82
C GLY A 118 15.63 -7.43 2.08
N HIS A 119 14.33 -7.16 2.11
CA HIS A 119 13.74 -5.98 1.49
C HIS A 119 14.17 -4.67 2.19
N PRO A 120 14.17 -3.55 1.45
CA PRO A 120 14.38 -2.22 2.02
C PRO A 120 13.17 -1.75 2.81
N PHE A 121 13.42 -0.87 3.77
CA PHE A 121 12.43 -0.35 4.71
C PHE A 121 12.82 1.06 5.18
N LEU A 122 11.89 1.82 5.73
CA LEU A 122 12.15 3.11 6.36
C LEU A 122 12.63 2.94 7.80
N THR A 123 13.69 3.65 8.18
CA THR A 123 14.11 3.69 9.58
C THR A 123 13.14 4.56 10.40
N ARG A 124 13.25 4.47 11.73
CA ARG A 124 12.59 5.38 12.67
C ARG A 124 12.78 6.85 12.27
N ASP A 125 14.03 7.26 12.08
CA ASP A 125 14.38 8.65 11.77
C ASP A 125 13.74 9.12 10.45
N ALA A 126 13.61 8.24 9.46
CA ALA A 126 12.90 8.54 8.22
C ALA A 126 11.40 8.78 8.46
N ALA A 127 10.76 7.92 9.25
CA ALA A 127 9.35 8.07 9.59
C ALA A 127 9.09 9.35 10.40
N GLU A 128 9.94 9.68 11.37
CA GLU A 128 9.85 10.92 12.15
C GLU A 128 10.01 12.16 11.27
N GLN A 129 10.97 12.14 10.33
CA GLN A 129 11.17 13.22 9.37
C GLN A 129 9.95 13.42 8.45
N LEU A 130 9.33 12.33 7.98
CA LEU A 130 8.13 12.40 7.12
C LEU A 130 6.92 12.98 7.86
N VAL A 131 6.71 12.59 9.12
CA VAL A 131 5.68 13.20 9.97
C VAL A 131 5.97 14.68 10.19
N ALA A 132 7.21 15.03 10.59
CA ALA A 132 7.59 16.41 10.87
C ALA A 132 7.46 17.33 9.65
N ALA A 133 7.74 16.80 8.45
CA ALA A 133 7.61 17.52 7.19
C ALA A 133 6.18 17.51 6.62
N GLY A 134 5.23 16.82 7.27
CA GLY A 134 3.82 16.86 6.94
C GLY A 134 3.43 16.05 5.70
N ALA A 135 4.06 14.89 5.46
CA ALA A 135 3.63 13.98 4.40
C ALA A 135 2.14 13.61 4.54
N ALA A 136 1.40 13.60 3.44
CA ALA A 136 -0.03 13.25 3.46
C ALA A 136 -0.28 11.74 3.36
N LEU A 137 0.60 11.02 2.66
CA LEU A 137 0.60 9.57 2.48
C LEU A 137 2.02 9.11 2.22
N VAL A 138 2.39 7.91 2.68
CA VAL A 138 3.70 7.31 2.40
C VAL A 138 3.52 5.95 1.73
N GLY A 139 4.18 5.75 0.59
CA GLY A 139 4.14 4.49 -0.14
C GLY A 139 5.53 3.91 -0.36
N ILE A 140 5.64 2.58 -0.45
CA ILE A 140 6.90 1.88 -0.77
C ILE A 140 6.65 0.71 -1.72
N ASP A 141 7.60 0.44 -2.61
CA ASP A 141 7.57 -0.67 -3.58
C ASP A 141 8.20 -1.98 -3.06
N SER A 142 8.36 -2.09 -1.73
CA SER A 142 8.93 -3.26 -1.07
C SER A 142 7.87 -4.07 -0.30
N LEU A 143 8.30 -5.17 0.34
CA LEU A 143 7.42 -6.08 1.08
C LEU A 143 6.70 -5.37 2.24
N ASN A 144 7.41 -4.50 2.96
CA ASN A 144 6.92 -3.83 4.14
C ASN A 144 7.73 -2.54 4.36
N ILE A 145 7.10 -1.50 4.88
CA ILE A 145 7.70 -0.21 5.17
C ILE A 145 8.63 -0.26 6.38
N ASP A 146 8.48 -1.27 7.25
CA ASP A 146 9.38 -1.56 8.38
C ASP A 146 10.32 -2.73 8.10
N ASP A 147 11.40 -2.86 8.89
CA ASP A 147 12.17 -4.11 8.86
C ASP A 147 11.29 -5.27 9.34
N ALA A 148 11.08 -6.28 8.50
CA ALA A 148 10.30 -7.46 8.87
C ALA A 148 10.85 -8.21 10.10
N ALA A 149 12.13 -8.02 10.43
CA ALA A 149 12.78 -8.60 11.60
C ALA A 149 12.61 -7.75 12.88
N ASP A 150 12.23 -6.47 12.78
CA ASP A 150 12.03 -5.59 13.92
C ASP A 150 10.60 -5.69 14.44
N GLY A 151 10.44 -6.25 15.64
CA GLY A 151 9.13 -6.38 16.29
C GLY A 151 8.51 -5.05 16.74
N THR A 152 9.27 -3.95 16.77
CA THR A 152 8.78 -2.63 17.21
C THR A 152 8.06 -1.86 16.10
N ARG A 153 8.32 -2.18 14.83
CA ARG A 153 7.66 -1.60 13.65
C ARG A 153 7.56 -0.06 13.72
N PRO A 154 8.70 0.65 13.80
CA PRO A 154 8.71 2.09 14.03
C PRO A 154 7.98 2.88 12.94
N ALA A 155 8.12 2.55 11.65
CA ALA A 155 7.50 3.29 10.56
C ALA A 155 5.97 3.19 10.63
N HIS A 156 5.40 1.99 10.79
CA HIS A 156 3.95 1.83 11.03
C HIS A 156 3.51 2.62 12.26
N THR A 157 4.22 2.46 13.39
CA THR A 157 3.86 3.09 14.66
C THR A 157 3.82 4.62 14.53
N ILE A 158 4.84 5.21 13.92
CA ILE A 158 4.98 6.67 13.81
C ILE A 158 4.02 7.25 12.78
N LEU A 159 3.98 6.71 11.56
CA LEU A 159 3.16 7.24 10.47
C LEU A 159 1.67 7.10 10.78
N LEU A 160 1.23 5.89 11.17
CA LEU A 160 -0.17 5.65 11.52
C LEU A 160 -0.58 6.40 12.79
N GLY A 161 0.35 6.61 13.73
CA GLY A 161 0.12 7.40 14.94
C GLY A 161 -0.13 8.88 14.63
N ALA A 162 0.49 9.39 13.55
CA ALA A 162 0.24 10.71 13.00
C ALA A 162 -0.98 10.77 12.05
N GLY A 163 -1.65 9.64 11.81
CA GLY A 163 -2.77 9.54 10.88
C GLY A 163 -2.38 9.53 9.40
N ILE A 164 -1.10 9.30 9.08
CA ILE A 164 -0.58 9.23 7.71
C ILE A 164 -0.81 7.81 7.16
N PRO A 165 -1.56 7.62 6.07
CA PRO A 165 -1.75 6.33 5.43
C PRO A 165 -0.45 5.75 4.87
N ILE A 166 -0.35 4.42 4.90
CA ILE A 166 0.79 3.68 4.36
C ILE A 166 0.31 2.83 3.19
N VAL A 167 1.05 2.83 2.08
CA VAL A 167 0.78 1.96 0.92
C VAL A 167 1.97 1.06 0.63
N GLU A 168 1.79 -0.24 0.77
CA GLU A 168 2.86 -1.23 0.59
C GLU A 168 2.69 -2.00 -0.72
N HIS A 169 3.74 -2.70 -1.14
CA HIS A 169 3.77 -3.46 -2.39
C HIS A 169 3.42 -2.63 -3.64
N LEU A 170 3.84 -1.36 -3.68
CA LEU A 170 3.77 -0.59 -4.92
C LEU A 170 4.66 -1.22 -5.98
N CYS A 171 4.40 -0.86 -7.24
CA CYS A 171 5.22 -1.28 -8.37
C CYS A 171 5.27 -0.17 -9.42
N ASN A 172 6.19 -0.30 -10.37
CA ASN A 172 6.35 0.62 -11.50
C ASN A 172 6.65 2.08 -11.10
N LEU A 173 7.13 2.34 -9.88
CA LEU A 173 7.50 3.69 -9.45
C LEU A 173 8.64 4.27 -10.31
N GLY A 174 9.46 3.40 -10.92
CA GLY A 174 10.45 3.77 -11.94
C GLY A 174 9.90 4.46 -13.19
N GLN A 175 8.60 4.32 -13.47
CA GLN A 175 7.95 4.91 -14.65
C GLN A 175 7.39 6.32 -14.41
N LEU A 176 7.30 6.75 -13.15
CA LEU A 176 6.78 8.06 -12.79
C LEU A 176 7.87 9.13 -12.92
N PRO A 177 7.53 10.39 -13.25
CA PRO A 177 8.42 11.51 -12.99
C PRO A 177 8.63 11.70 -11.47
N ASP A 178 9.70 12.39 -11.09
CA ASP A 178 9.98 12.61 -9.65
C ASP A 178 8.91 13.48 -8.97
N THR A 179 8.27 14.38 -9.73
CA THR A 179 7.16 15.24 -9.27
C THR A 179 6.21 15.53 -10.44
N GLY A 180 5.07 16.19 -10.17
CA GLY A 180 4.14 16.64 -11.21
C GLY A 180 3.10 15.60 -11.65
N PHE A 181 2.80 14.64 -10.79
CA PHE A 181 1.74 13.65 -10.99
C PHE A 181 0.76 13.63 -9.82
N ARG A 182 -0.43 13.09 -10.05
CA ARG A 182 -1.47 12.91 -9.03
C ARG A 182 -1.60 11.44 -8.67
N PHE A 183 -1.54 11.12 -7.37
CA PHE A 183 -1.56 9.75 -6.86
C PHE A 183 -2.90 9.39 -6.22
N PHE A 184 -3.32 8.14 -6.43
CA PHE A 184 -4.57 7.58 -5.93
C PHE A 184 -4.33 6.19 -5.34
N ALA A 185 -4.79 5.98 -4.10
CA ALA A 185 -4.76 4.71 -3.38
C ALA A 185 -6.06 4.53 -2.58
N VAL A 186 -7.19 4.63 -3.27
CA VAL A 186 -8.52 4.63 -2.63
C VAL A 186 -8.96 3.19 -2.32
N PRO A 187 -9.17 2.81 -1.04
CA PRO A 187 -9.70 1.51 -0.67
C PRO A 187 -11.22 1.44 -0.82
N ALA A 188 -11.77 0.22 -0.87
CA ALA A 188 -13.20 0.05 -0.64
C ALA A 188 -13.55 0.52 0.77
N ARG A 189 -14.68 1.19 0.92
CA ARG A 189 -15.13 1.72 2.21
C ARG A 189 -15.70 0.60 3.09
N VAL A 190 -14.82 -0.09 3.81
CA VAL A 190 -15.16 -1.21 4.70
C VAL A 190 -14.82 -0.84 6.14
N LYS A 191 -15.80 -0.99 7.04
CA LYS A 191 -15.63 -0.73 8.47
C LYS A 191 -15.03 -1.92 9.21
N GLY A 192 -14.34 -1.64 10.30
CA GLY A 192 -13.80 -2.62 11.25
C GLY A 192 -12.53 -3.31 10.79
N ILE A 193 -11.84 -2.79 9.76
CA ILE A 193 -10.57 -3.35 9.26
C ILE A 193 -9.51 -2.26 9.09
N GLY A 194 -8.27 -2.62 9.41
CA GLY A 194 -7.15 -1.70 9.41
C GLY A 194 -6.45 -1.57 8.07
N SER A 195 -6.69 -2.47 7.13
CA SER A 195 -6.05 -2.46 5.82
C SER A 195 -7.01 -2.91 4.75
N PHE A 196 -6.77 -2.55 3.49
CA PHE A 196 -7.52 -3.11 2.37
C PHE A 196 -6.76 -3.00 1.04
N PRO A 197 -6.93 -3.94 0.10
CA PRO A 197 -6.29 -3.86 -1.20
C PRO A 197 -6.77 -2.66 -2.01
N VAL A 198 -5.85 -2.05 -2.75
CA VAL A 198 -6.11 -0.90 -3.62
C VAL A 198 -5.58 -1.17 -5.02
N ARG A 199 -6.25 -0.59 -6.02
CA ARG A 199 -5.66 -0.42 -7.34
C ARG A 199 -4.97 0.94 -7.36
N ALA A 200 -3.78 1.03 -6.77
CA ALA A 200 -3.03 2.27 -6.75
C ALA A 200 -2.63 2.69 -8.17
N PHE A 201 -2.75 3.97 -8.49
CA PHE A 201 -2.34 4.51 -9.79
C PHE A 201 -1.90 5.98 -9.67
N ALA A 202 -1.15 6.43 -10.67
CA ALA A 202 -0.80 7.83 -10.85
C ALA A 202 -1.35 8.35 -12.17
N SER A 203 -1.88 9.56 -12.16
CA SER A 203 -2.16 10.35 -13.36
C SER A 203 -0.96 11.25 -13.63
N VAL A 204 -0.31 11.02 -14.77
CA VAL A 204 0.81 11.83 -15.27
C VAL A 204 0.27 12.78 -16.35
N ALA A 205 0.70 14.04 -16.32
CA ALA A 205 0.39 14.96 -17.42
C ALA A 205 1.07 14.42 -18.70
N THR A 206 0.27 14.28 -19.76
CA THR A 206 0.75 13.96 -21.11
C THR A 206 1.35 15.17 -21.79
#